data_AF-A0A090WKD7-F1
#
_entry.id   AF-A0A090WKD7-F1
#
_cell.length_a   1.000
_cell.length_b   1.000
_cell.length_c   1.000
_cell.angle_alpha   90.00
_cell.angle_beta   90.00
_cell.angle_gamma   90.00
#
_symmetry.space_group_name_H-M   'P 1'
#
loop_
_entity.id
_entity.type
_entity.pdbx_description
1 polymer ?
#
loop_
_entity_poly.entity_id
_entity_poly.type
_entity_poly.pdbx_seq_one_letter_code
_entity_poly.pdbx_strand_id
1 'polypeptide(L)'
;MSKAITDAILEYKASIEQNVAHTVFEDEVEETASTSDDIYKDVTFKVQIAASSKSIATKPYNFKGLSAISKEKTGNLYKYYYGSTSNYTQTKQLVSDAKSKGYKSSFVVAFKNGKKISLTEALKR
;
A
#
# COMPACT_ATOMS: atom_id res chain seq x y z
N MET A 1 -19.76 -36.28 -27.07
CA MET A 1 -19.02 -35.00 -27.22
C MET A 1 -19.87 -33.87 -26.65
N SER A 2 -19.99 -33.79 -25.33
CA SER A 2 -20.91 -32.84 -24.67
C SER A 2 -20.49 -32.43 -23.26
N LYS A 3 -19.38 -32.99 -22.74
CA LYS A 3 -18.78 -32.65 -21.44
C LYS A 3 -17.85 -31.43 -21.52
N ALA A 4 -17.07 -31.31 -22.59
CA ALA A 4 -16.11 -30.21 -22.74
C ALA A 4 -16.74 -28.81 -22.76
N ILE A 5 -17.96 -28.69 -23.28
CA ILE A 5 -18.70 -27.41 -23.31
C ILE A 5 -19.27 -27.10 -21.92
N THR A 6 -19.71 -28.12 -21.17
CA THR A 6 -20.25 -27.93 -19.81
C THR A 6 -19.14 -27.57 -18.83
N ASP A 7 -17.98 -28.23 -18.92
CA ASP A 7 -16.80 -27.89 -18.11
C ASP A 7 -16.32 -26.45 -18.38
N ALA A 8 -16.27 -26.02 -19.63
CA ALA A 8 -15.87 -24.65 -19.98
C ALA A 8 -16.83 -23.57 -19.44
N ILE A 9 -18.13 -23.86 -19.36
CA ILE A 9 -19.13 -22.93 -18.81
C ILE A 9 -19.04 -22.87 -17.28
N LEU A 10 -18.78 -24.00 -16.62
CA LEU A 10 -18.59 -24.08 -15.16
C LEU A 10 -17.32 -23.33 -14.72
N GLU A 11 -16.23 -23.47 -15.48
CA GLU A 11 -14.96 -22.78 -15.23
C GLU A 11 -15.06 -21.26 -15.48
N TYR A 12 -15.82 -20.84 -16.51
CA TYR A 12 -16.11 -19.41 -16.73
C TYR A 12 -16.93 -18.81 -15.58
N LYS A 13 -17.95 -19.52 -15.08
CA LYS A 13 -18.78 -19.04 -13.96
C LYS A 13 -17.95 -18.85 -12.68
N ALA A 14 -17.06 -19.79 -12.36
CA ALA A 14 -16.15 -19.69 -11.22
C ALA A 14 -15.17 -18.51 -11.34
N SER A 15 -14.70 -18.20 -12.55
CA SER A 15 -13.78 -17.07 -12.79
C SER A 15 -14.42 -15.69 -12.60
N ILE A 16 -15.74 -15.58 -12.77
CA ILE A 16 -16.47 -14.32 -12.55
C ILE A 16 -16.86 -14.17 -11.06
N GLU A 17 -17.24 -15.26 -10.39
CA GLU A 17 -17.65 -15.23 -8.97
C GLU A 17 -16.49 -14.94 -8.00
N GLN A 18 -15.22 -15.20 -8.38
CA GLN A 18 -14.05 -14.76 -7.60
C GLN A 18 -13.62 -13.29 -7.84
N ASN A 19 -14.16 -12.61 -8.85
CA ASN A 19 -13.74 -11.23 -9.19
C ASN A 19 -14.90 -10.20 -9.13
N VAL A 20 -16.11 -10.63 -8.75
CA VAL A 20 -17.29 -9.76 -8.62
C VAL A 20 -17.89 -9.90 -7.22
N ALA A 21 -17.10 -9.57 -6.22
CA ALA A 21 -17.56 -9.52 -4.83
C ALA A 21 -17.11 -8.26 -4.08
N HIS A 22 -17.03 -7.10 -4.74
CA HIS A 22 -17.30 -5.83 -4.05
C HIS A 22 -17.52 -4.65 -5.01
N THR A 23 -18.78 -4.25 -5.19
CA THR A 23 -19.10 -2.85 -5.50
C THR A 23 -20.17 -2.40 -4.53
N VAL A 24 -19.72 -2.07 -3.32
CA VAL A 24 -20.36 -1.08 -2.45
C VAL A 24 -19.27 -0.07 -2.11
N PHE A 25 -19.53 1.19 -2.42
CA PHE A 25 -18.60 2.30 -2.32
C PHE A 25 -18.25 2.59 -0.84
N GLU A 26 -16.96 2.52 -0.50
CA GLU A 26 -16.18 3.49 0.30
C GLU A 26 -14.74 2.96 0.48
N ASP A 27 -13.75 3.70 -0.06
CA ASP A 27 -12.29 3.57 0.13
C ASP A 27 -11.74 2.26 0.75
N GLU A 28 -11.64 1.18 -0.03
CA GLU A 28 -10.92 -0.03 0.36
C GLU A 28 -10.16 -0.61 -0.84
N VAL A 29 -8.83 -0.62 -0.75
CA VAL A 29 -7.94 -1.31 -1.70
C VAL A 29 -7.32 -2.50 -0.98
N GLU A 30 -8.02 -3.64 -1.00
CA GLU A 30 -7.45 -4.93 -0.61
C GLU A 30 -6.59 -5.51 -1.76
N GLU A 31 -5.30 -5.65 -1.44
CA GLU A 31 -4.51 -6.89 -1.47
C GLU A 31 -4.75 -7.94 -2.58
N THR A 32 -3.69 -8.27 -3.32
CA THR A 32 -3.39 -9.68 -3.71
C THR A 32 -1.91 -9.82 -4.11
N ALA A 33 -1.14 -10.57 -3.31
CA ALA A 33 -0.28 -11.69 -3.74
C ALA A 33 0.73 -12.07 -2.64
N SER A 34 0.46 -13.22 -2.04
CA SER A 34 1.20 -13.95 -1.02
C SER A 34 2.72 -14.01 -1.21
N THR A 35 3.49 -13.72 -0.16
CA THR A 35 4.57 -14.59 0.32
C THR A 35 4.80 -14.31 1.80
N SER A 36 4.85 -15.38 2.57
CA SER A 36 5.08 -15.48 4.00
C SER A 36 6.31 -14.69 4.50
N ASP A 37 6.27 -14.37 5.80
CA ASP A 37 7.43 -14.24 6.71
C ASP A 37 8.05 -12.88 7.08
N ASP A 38 7.33 -11.75 6.98
CA ASP A 38 7.82 -10.48 7.60
C ASP A 38 6.69 -9.53 8.02
N ILE A 39 5.70 -10.07 8.75
CA ILE A 39 4.64 -9.27 9.37
C ILE A 39 5.11 -8.81 10.75
N TYR A 40 5.24 -7.50 10.93
CA TYR A 40 5.61 -6.88 12.21
C TYR A 40 4.35 -6.27 12.84
N LYS A 41 3.67 -7.04 13.71
CA LYS A 41 2.37 -6.64 14.28
C LYS A 41 2.41 -5.29 15.02
N ASP A 42 3.52 -5.01 15.70
CA ASP A 42 3.70 -3.75 16.45
C ASP A 42 4.31 -2.61 15.61
N VAL A 43 4.60 -2.85 14.33
CA VAL A 43 5.26 -1.87 13.46
C VAL A 43 4.41 -1.62 12.22
N THR A 44 4.13 -0.35 11.97
CA THR A 44 3.54 0.12 10.72
C THR A 44 4.62 0.77 9.87
N PHE A 45 4.85 0.23 8.69
CA PHE A 45 5.71 0.82 7.69
C PHE A 45 4.90 1.71 6.75
N LYS A 46 5.48 2.86 6.41
CA LYS A 46 4.92 3.85 5.49
C LYS A 46 6.02 4.37 4.58
N VAL A 47 5.71 4.69 3.32
CA VAL A 47 6.72 5.22 2.39
C VAL A 47 6.67 6.74 2.36
N GLN A 48 7.68 7.43 2.87
CA GLN A 48 7.72 8.88 2.77
C GLN A 48 8.06 9.29 1.33
N ILE A 49 7.17 10.04 0.69
CA ILE A 49 7.34 10.47 -0.72
C ILE A 49 7.65 11.96 -0.85
N ALA A 50 7.21 12.78 0.11
CA ALA A 50 7.41 14.22 0.09
C ALA A 50 7.36 14.81 1.50
N ALA A 51 7.96 15.99 1.64
CA ALA A 51 7.76 16.85 2.79
C ALA A 51 7.74 18.30 2.32
N SER A 52 6.79 19.10 2.83
CA SER A 52 6.59 20.49 2.42
C SER A 52 6.16 21.36 3.59
N SER A 53 6.61 22.61 3.62
CA SER A 53 6.20 23.59 4.64
C SER A 53 4.74 24.02 4.46
N LYS A 54 4.18 23.80 3.26
CA LYS A 54 2.78 24.07 2.95
C LYS A 54 1.96 22.79 3.03
N SER A 55 0.74 22.91 3.57
CA SER A 55 -0.23 21.82 3.51
C SER A 55 -0.72 21.66 2.07
N ILE A 56 -0.58 20.44 1.55
CA ILE A 56 -1.04 19.99 0.25
C ILE A 56 -2.18 18.99 0.52
N ALA A 57 -3.25 19.06 -0.26
CA ALA A 57 -4.35 18.11 -0.13
C ALA A 57 -3.89 16.71 -0.55
N THR A 58 -4.26 15.67 0.21
CA THR A 58 -3.92 14.25 -0.02
C THR A 58 -4.65 13.63 -1.22
N LYS A 59 -4.81 14.42 -2.29
CA LYS A 59 -5.53 14.03 -3.49
C LYS A 59 -4.54 13.51 -4.54
N PRO A 60 -4.90 12.46 -5.32
CA PRO A 60 -3.98 11.82 -6.26
C PRO A 60 -3.34 12.76 -7.28
N TYR A 61 -4.05 13.83 -7.70
CA TYR A 61 -3.52 14.82 -8.63
C TYR A 61 -2.29 15.57 -8.10
N ASN A 62 -2.13 15.71 -6.78
CA ASN A 62 -0.94 16.30 -6.17
C ASN A 62 0.22 15.29 -6.04
N PHE A 63 -0.07 13.99 -6.17
CA PHE A 63 0.87 12.91 -5.90
C PHE A 63 1.14 12.02 -7.12
N LYS A 64 1.08 12.60 -8.33
CA LYS A 64 1.34 11.90 -9.61
C LYS A 64 0.46 10.65 -9.80
N GLY A 65 -0.77 10.69 -9.32
CA GLY A 65 -1.73 9.59 -9.41
C GLY A 65 -1.59 8.52 -8.32
N LEU A 66 -0.71 8.71 -7.33
CA LEU A 66 -0.69 7.85 -6.14
C LEU A 66 -1.94 8.13 -5.29
N SER A 67 -2.74 7.08 -5.06
CA SER A 67 -3.81 7.02 -4.06
C SER A 67 -3.24 6.58 -2.70
N ALA A 68 -4.06 6.53 -1.64
CA ALA A 68 -3.62 6.14 -0.29
C ALA A 68 -2.48 7.00 0.30
N ILE A 69 -2.59 8.32 0.19
CA ILE A 69 -1.63 9.26 0.78
C ILE A 69 -2.09 9.70 2.17
N SER A 70 -1.23 9.48 3.16
CA SER A 70 -1.38 9.99 4.52
C SER A 70 -0.56 11.27 4.71
N LYS A 71 -1.12 12.24 5.44
CA LYS A 71 -0.45 13.49 5.81
C LYS A 71 -0.22 13.52 7.32
N GLU A 72 1.00 13.82 7.73
CA GLU A 72 1.35 14.02 9.14
C GLU A 72 2.10 15.34 9.32
N LYS A 73 1.79 16.09 10.37
CA LYS A 73 2.50 17.34 10.69
C LYS A 73 3.62 17.02 11.69
N THR A 74 4.87 17.30 11.33
CA THR A 74 6.01 17.23 12.25
C THR A 74 6.64 18.62 12.35
N GLY A 75 6.47 19.28 13.50
CA GLY A 75 6.94 20.65 13.71
C GLY A 75 6.29 21.62 12.72
N ASN A 76 7.11 22.31 11.91
CA ASN A 76 6.66 23.27 10.89
C ASN A 76 6.49 22.66 9.48
N LEU A 77 6.69 21.34 9.33
CA LEU A 77 6.67 20.66 8.03
C LEU A 77 5.54 19.62 7.98
N TYR A 78 4.87 19.53 6.83
CA TYR A 78 3.93 18.46 6.52
C TYR A 78 4.66 17.36 5.77
N LYS A 79 4.63 16.14 6.30
CA LYS A 79 5.17 14.94 5.68
C LYS A 79 4.04 14.15 5.04
N TYR A 80 4.34 13.61 3.87
CA TYR A 80 3.39 12.82 3.08
C TYR A 80 3.93 11.42 2.91
N TYR A 81 3.06 10.46 3.20
CA TYR A 81 3.36 9.04 3.19
C TYR A 81 2.44 8.33 2.21
N TYR A 82 2.99 7.39 1.45
CA TYR A 82 2.28 6.52 0.54
C TYR A 82 2.14 5.13 1.15
N GLY A 83 0.88 4.68 1.26
CA GLY A 83 0.51 3.40 1.84
C GLY A 83 0.85 3.28 3.33
N SER A 84 0.28 2.26 3.94
CA SER A 84 0.57 1.85 5.31
C SER A 84 0.37 0.35 5.44
N THR A 85 1.42 -0.37 5.82
CA THR A 85 1.36 -1.83 5.99
C THR A 85 2.32 -2.27 7.08
N SER A 86 2.00 -3.37 7.76
CA SER A 86 2.91 -4.04 8.70
C SER A 86 3.83 -5.04 8.02
N ASN A 87 3.69 -5.23 6.72
CA ASN A 87 4.50 -6.16 5.92
C ASN A 87 5.67 -5.41 5.27
N TYR A 88 6.89 -5.81 5.62
CA TYR A 88 8.10 -5.19 5.08
C TYR A 88 8.27 -5.44 3.57
N THR A 89 7.92 -6.63 3.08
CA THR A 89 7.98 -7.00 1.66
C THR A 89 7.02 -6.15 0.82
N GLN A 90 5.78 -5.98 1.28
CA GLN A 90 4.80 -5.11 0.62
C GLN A 90 5.28 -3.65 0.61
N THR A 91 5.95 -3.21 1.67
CA THR A 91 6.52 -1.87 1.73
C THR A 91 7.59 -1.63 0.65
N LYS A 92 8.45 -2.63 0.37
CA LYS A 92 9.43 -2.52 -0.72
C LYS A 92 8.74 -2.37 -2.08
N GLN A 93 7.63 -3.07 -2.30
CA GLN A 93 6.83 -2.91 -3.51
C GLN A 93 6.27 -1.49 -3.63
N LEU A 94 5.69 -0.94 -2.54
CA LEU A 94 5.21 0.44 -2.49
C LEU A 94 6.31 1.47 -2.80
N VAL A 95 7.53 1.26 -2.31
CA VAL A 95 8.68 2.11 -2.65
C VAL A 95 8.99 2.04 -4.14
N SER A 96 9.02 0.83 -4.72
CA SER A 96 9.28 0.63 -6.14
C SER A 96 8.22 1.31 -7.01
N ASP A 97 6.95 1.19 -6.64
CA ASP A 97 5.83 1.85 -7.31
C ASP A 97 5.95 3.38 -7.23
N ALA A 98 6.19 3.94 -6.03
CA ALA A 98 6.40 5.37 -5.87
C ALA A 98 7.60 5.88 -6.70
N LYS A 99 8.71 5.14 -6.73
CA LYS A 99 9.88 5.46 -7.57
C LYS A 99 9.53 5.44 -9.05
N SER A 100 8.75 4.47 -9.50
CA SER A 100 8.29 4.34 -10.89
C SER A 100 7.38 5.51 -11.29
N LYS A 101 6.56 6.04 -10.36
CA LYS A 101 5.78 7.27 -10.54
C LYS A 101 6.65 8.55 -10.54
N GLY A 102 7.94 8.43 -10.23
CA GLY A 102 8.90 9.53 -10.26
C GLY A 102 9.21 10.14 -8.89
N TYR A 103 8.93 9.44 -7.79
CA TYR A 103 9.42 9.78 -6.45
C TYR A 103 10.74 9.07 -6.16
N LYS A 104 11.82 9.48 -6.82
CA LYS A 104 13.13 8.81 -6.73
C LYS A 104 13.72 8.82 -5.30
N SER A 105 13.39 9.85 -4.53
CA SER A 105 13.83 10.04 -3.14
C SER A 105 12.89 9.42 -2.10
N SER A 106 11.96 8.54 -2.51
CA SER A 106 11.08 7.87 -1.57
C SER A 106 11.84 6.82 -0.73
N PHE A 107 11.49 6.74 0.55
CA PHE A 107 12.12 5.81 1.50
C PHE A 107 11.11 5.28 2.52
N VAL A 108 11.43 4.13 3.11
CA VAL A 108 10.59 3.50 4.13
C VAL A 108 10.78 4.17 5.48
N VAL A 109 9.67 4.42 6.17
CA VAL A 109 9.63 4.89 7.55
C VAL A 109 8.84 3.88 8.37
N ALA A 110 9.44 3.40 9.45
CA ALA A 110 8.80 2.51 10.41
C ALA A 110 8.25 3.30 11.60
N PHE A 111 7.04 2.96 12.03
CA PHE A 111 6.37 3.52 13.18
C PHE A 111 5.99 2.38 14.12
N LYS A 112 6.40 2.46 15.39
CA LYS A 112 6.01 1.52 16.44
C LYS A 112 5.29 2.29 17.54
N ASN A 113 4.05 1.92 17.86
CA ASN A 113 3.21 2.63 18.84
C ASN A 113 3.13 4.16 18.59
N GLY A 114 2.99 4.57 17.32
CA GLY A 114 2.96 5.98 16.93
C GLY A 114 4.29 6.73 17.00
N LYS A 115 5.38 6.07 17.43
CA LYS A 115 6.73 6.65 17.44
C LYS A 115 7.51 6.17 16.22
N LYS A 116 8.17 7.11 15.53
CA LYS A 116 9.10 6.78 14.45
C LYS A 116 10.31 6.03 15.03
N ILE A 117 10.63 4.89 14.44
CA ILE A 117 11.81 4.08 14.78
C ILE A 117 12.70 3.89 13.55
N SER A 118 13.97 3.52 13.74
CA SER A 118 14.84 3.16 12.61
C SER A 118 14.40 1.82 11.99
N LEU A 119 14.73 1.61 10.71
CA LEU A 119 14.47 0.32 10.07
C LEU A 119 15.19 -0.83 10.78
N THR A 120 16.41 -0.60 11.26
CA THR A 120 17.16 -1.59 12.02
C THR A 120 16.45 -1.98 13.32
N GLU A 121 15.89 -1.01 14.04
CA GLU A 121 15.09 -1.27 15.24
C GLU A 121 13.75 -1.94 14.90
N ALA A 122 13.13 -1.58 13.78
CA ALA A 122 11.88 -2.18 13.32
C ALA A 122 12.03 -3.67 12.99
N LEU A 123 13.17 -4.05 12.42
CA LEU A 123 13.51 -5.42 12.05
C LEU A 123 14.10 -6.23 13.23
N LYS A 124 14.30 -5.59 14.39
CA LYS A 124 14.84 -6.25 15.59
C LYS A 124 13.68 -6.92 16.34
N ARG A 125 13.62 -8.26 16.24
CA ARG A 125 12.69 -9.11 17.02
C ARG A 125 13.08 -9.16 18.49
#